data_AF-A0A2V9B1P1-F1
#
_entry.id   AF-A0A2V9B1P1-F1
#
_cell.length_a   1.000
_cell.length_b   1.000
_cell.length_c   1.000
_cell.angle_alpha   90.00
_cell.angle_beta   90.00
_cell.angle_gamma   90.00
#
_symmetry.space_group_name_H-M   'P 1'
#
loop_
_entity.id
_entity.type
_entity.pdbx_description
1 polymer ?
#
loop_
_entity_poly.entity_id
_entity_poly.type
_entity_poly.pdbx_seq_one_letter_code
_entity_poly.pdbx_strand_id
1 'polypeptide(L)'
;MPSDGKPKPKKSRKKSELDSALDQVGDESVAAATKEFQDLLAQAKGDTTELIRQNAEELERRLILLKERKIDKEDFDYFVENQKRDLRVFIDSQPAQAQERAEKLTLHLLGIAATKIAPLLLAMI
;
A
#
# COMPACT_ATOMS: atom_id res chain seq x y z
N MET A 1 -8.20 22.32 -43.56
CA MET A 1 -8.83 22.75 -42.29
C MET A 1 -8.64 21.62 -41.28
N PRO A 2 -8.25 21.91 -40.03
CA PRO A 2 -7.51 20.99 -39.18
C PRO A 2 -8.42 19.92 -38.56
N SER A 3 -7.92 18.68 -38.49
CA SER A 3 -8.55 17.60 -37.71
C SER A 3 -8.19 17.80 -36.24
N ASP A 4 -9.20 18.10 -35.42
CA ASP A 4 -9.10 18.16 -33.97
C ASP A 4 -8.63 16.81 -33.41
N GLY A 5 -7.37 16.78 -32.97
CA GLY A 5 -6.79 15.68 -32.23
C GLY A 5 -7.50 15.52 -30.91
N LYS A 6 -8.45 14.57 -30.85
CA LYS A 6 -9.05 14.12 -29.59
C LYS A 6 -7.93 13.75 -28.60
N PRO A 7 -7.92 14.31 -27.38
CA PRO A 7 -6.94 13.91 -26.38
C PRO A 7 -7.16 12.42 -26.05
N LYS A 8 -6.12 11.61 -26.25
CA LYS A 8 -6.11 10.20 -25.84
C LYS A 8 -6.49 10.14 -24.35
N PRO A 9 -7.46 9.31 -23.94
CA PRO A 9 -7.73 9.12 -22.53
C PRO A 9 -6.44 8.60 -21.88
N LYS A 10 -5.86 9.37 -20.96
CA LYS A 10 -4.84 8.88 -20.03
C LYS A 10 -5.42 7.60 -19.42
N LYS A 11 -4.72 6.46 -19.56
CA LYS A 11 -5.06 5.22 -18.85
C LYS A 11 -5.24 5.59 -17.37
N SER A 12 -6.48 5.75 -16.92
CA SER A 12 -6.76 5.75 -15.51
C SER A 12 -6.38 4.35 -15.06
N ARG A 13 -5.29 4.23 -14.28
CA ARG A 13 -5.16 3.08 -13.40
C ARG A 13 -6.52 3.01 -12.69
N LYS A 14 -7.26 1.91 -12.85
CA LYS A 14 -8.46 1.68 -12.05
C LYS A 14 -8.03 1.92 -10.60
N LYS A 15 -8.53 2.99 -9.98
CA LYS A 15 -8.25 3.27 -8.58
C LYS A 15 -8.78 2.08 -7.80
N SER A 16 -7.95 1.57 -6.90
CA SER A 16 -8.39 0.50 -6.00
C SER A 16 -9.54 0.99 -5.13
N GLU A 17 -10.37 0.08 -4.63
CA GLU A 17 -11.38 0.41 -3.63
C GLU A 17 -10.75 1.00 -2.36
N LEU A 18 -9.51 0.60 -2.08
CA LEU A 18 -8.68 1.18 -1.02
C LEU A 18 -8.29 2.63 -1.35
N ASP A 19 -7.76 2.88 -2.55
CA ASP A 19 -7.40 4.25 -2.98
C ASP A 19 -8.59 5.21 -2.90
N SER A 20 -9.77 4.74 -3.28
CA SER A 20 -10.98 5.57 -3.25
C SER A 20 -11.46 5.87 -1.83
N ALA A 21 -11.18 4.99 -0.87
CA ALA A 21 -11.46 5.24 0.55
C ALA A 21 -10.46 6.23 1.14
N LEU A 22 -9.19 6.08 0.78
CA LEU A 22 -8.10 6.92 1.24
C LEU A 22 -8.18 8.35 0.69
N ASP A 23 -8.66 8.53 -0.54
CA ASP A 23 -8.90 9.86 -1.13
C ASP A 23 -10.03 10.65 -0.45
N GLN A 24 -10.89 9.99 0.34
CA GLN A 24 -11.97 10.65 1.11
C GLN A 24 -11.48 11.20 2.45
N VAL A 25 -10.23 10.94 2.83
CA VAL A 25 -9.61 11.46 4.04
C VAL A 25 -9.31 12.95 3.85
N GLY A 26 -10.13 13.80 4.46
CA GLY A 26 -9.96 15.27 4.43
C GLY A 26 -9.00 15.82 5.50
N ASP A 27 -8.38 14.96 6.30
CA ASP A 27 -7.49 15.39 7.39
C ASP A 27 -6.05 15.56 6.88
N GLU A 28 -5.57 16.81 6.84
CA GLU A 28 -4.23 17.17 6.38
C GLU A 28 -3.11 16.50 7.18
N SER A 29 -3.35 16.14 8.45
CA SER A 29 -2.33 15.52 9.31
C SER A 29 -1.98 14.09 8.90
N VAL A 30 -2.91 13.41 8.21
CA VAL A 30 -2.76 12.04 7.72
C VAL A 30 -2.68 11.97 6.20
N ALA A 31 -3.07 13.03 5.48
CA ALA A 31 -3.03 13.10 4.02
C ALA A 31 -1.64 12.81 3.44
N ALA A 32 -0.57 13.32 4.07
CA ALA A 32 0.80 13.05 3.64
C ALA A 32 1.17 11.56 3.76
N ALA A 33 0.83 10.93 4.89
CA ALA A 33 1.08 9.51 5.12
C ALA A 33 0.23 8.62 4.22
N THR A 34 -1.02 9.00 3.97
CA THR A 34 -1.92 8.32 3.04
C THR A 34 -1.36 8.35 1.61
N LYS A 35 -0.91 9.51 1.15
CA LYS A 35 -0.31 9.66 -0.18
C LYS A 35 0.99 8.86 -0.31
N GLU A 36 1.86 8.97 0.69
CA GLU A 36 3.09 8.16 0.75
C GLU A 36 2.77 6.66 0.68
N PHE A 37 1.79 6.22 1.46
CA PHE A 37 1.33 4.83 1.45
C PHE A 37 0.85 4.39 0.05
N GLN A 38 0.00 5.18 -0.60
CA GLN A 38 -0.50 4.88 -1.94
C GLN A 38 0.62 4.80 -2.97
N ASP A 39 1.57 5.74 -2.92
CA ASP A 39 2.72 5.77 -3.81
C ASP A 39 3.64 4.56 -3.59
N LEU A 40 3.89 4.17 -2.35
CA LEU A 40 4.69 2.99 -1.99
C LEU A 40 3.98 1.69 -2.37
N LEU A 41 2.68 1.58 -2.11
CA LEU A 41 1.88 0.41 -2.45
C LEU A 41 1.85 0.22 -3.97
N ALA A 42 1.66 1.29 -4.74
CA ALA A 42 1.68 1.24 -6.20
C ALA A 42 3.06 0.84 -6.75
N GLN A 43 4.14 1.31 -6.13
CA GLN A 43 5.50 0.92 -6.48
C GLN A 43 5.77 -0.55 -6.16
N ALA A 44 5.39 -1.01 -4.96
CA ALA A 44 5.59 -2.37 -4.52
C ALA A 44 4.79 -3.38 -5.35
N LYS A 45 3.54 -3.06 -5.72
CA LYS A 45 2.74 -3.86 -6.67
C LYS A 45 3.31 -3.86 -8.10
N GLY A 46 4.05 -2.83 -8.47
CA GLY A 46 4.75 -2.73 -9.76
C GLY A 46 6.17 -3.29 -9.73
N ASP A 47 6.62 -3.84 -8.60
CA ASP A 47 7.98 -4.33 -8.42
C ASP A 47 8.25 -5.57 -9.27
N THR A 48 9.48 -5.71 -9.75
CA THR A 48 9.93 -6.91 -10.46
C THR A 48 10.17 -8.08 -9.52
N THR A 49 10.38 -7.81 -8.23
CA THR A 49 10.57 -8.81 -7.18
C THR A 49 9.22 -9.37 -6.79
N GLU A 50 9.03 -10.67 -7.04
CA GLU A 50 7.76 -11.34 -6.79
C GLU A 50 7.32 -11.24 -5.33
N LEU A 51 8.24 -11.39 -4.37
CA LEU A 51 7.93 -11.28 -2.95
C LEU A 51 7.39 -9.89 -2.56
N ILE A 52 8.03 -8.82 -3.06
CA ILE A 52 7.60 -7.44 -2.79
C ILE A 52 6.20 -7.21 -3.35
N ARG A 53 5.96 -7.66 -4.59
CA ARG A 53 4.67 -7.55 -5.25
C ARG A 53 3.58 -8.32 -4.51
N GLN A 54 3.82 -9.59 -4.19
CA GLN A 54 2.85 -10.43 -3.49
C GLN A 54 2.51 -9.88 -2.10
N ASN A 55 3.52 -9.42 -1.35
CA ASN A 55 3.30 -8.77 -0.05
C ASN A 55 2.41 -7.52 -0.18
N ALA A 56 2.66 -6.69 -1.20
CA ALA A 56 1.87 -5.49 -1.43
C ALA A 56 0.41 -5.80 -1.84
N GLU A 57 0.20 -6.81 -2.68
CA GLU A 57 -1.15 -7.27 -3.06
C GLU A 57 -1.91 -7.86 -1.86
N GLU A 58 -1.26 -8.68 -1.04
CA GLU A 58 -1.89 -9.25 0.16
C GLU A 58 -2.18 -8.17 1.20
N LEU A 59 -1.28 -7.20 1.39
CA LEU A 59 -1.51 -6.05 2.26
C LEU A 59 -2.75 -5.26 1.85
N GLU A 60 -2.90 -4.97 0.55
CA GLU A 60 -4.08 -4.29 0.03
C GLU A 60 -5.36 -5.10 0.30
N ARG A 61 -5.35 -6.41 0.06
CA ARG A 61 -6.49 -7.29 0.35
C ARG A 61 -6.85 -7.26 1.84
N ARG A 62 -5.86 -7.32 2.73
CA ARG A 62 -6.07 -7.29 4.19
C ARG A 62 -6.67 -5.95 4.64
N LEU A 63 -6.22 -4.84 4.08
CA LEU A 63 -6.81 -3.52 4.37
C LEU A 63 -8.26 -3.41 3.88
N ILE A 64 -8.59 -4.01 2.72
CA ILE A 64 -9.98 -4.09 2.24
C ILE A 64 -10.83 -4.94 3.19
N LEU A 65 -10.34 -6.11 3.62
CA LEU A 65 -11.05 -6.96 4.59
C LEU A 65 -11.26 -6.26 5.93
N LEU A 66 -10.28 -5.50 6.40
CA LEU A 66 -10.37 -4.69 7.62
C LEU A 66 -11.46 -3.61 7.49
N LYS A 67 -11.47 -2.90 6.35
CA LYS A 67 -12.51 -1.92 6.03
C LYS A 67 -13.91 -2.55 5.99
N GLU A 68 -14.02 -3.76 5.44
CA GLU A 68 -15.28 -4.52 5.40
C GLU A 68 -15.65 -5.18 6.74
N ARG A 69 -14.84 -5.00 7.80
CA ARG A 69 -14.97 -5.67 9.11
C ARG A 69 -15.02 -7.21 9.02
N LYS A 70 -14.40 -7.78 7.98
CA LYS A 70 -14.23 -9.24 7.83
C LYS A 70 -13.06 -9.78 8.63
N ILE A 71 -12.11 -8.91 8.97
CA ILE A 71 -11.06 -9.13 9.96
C ILE A 71 -11.06 -7.95 10.92
N ASP A 72 -10.60 -8.16 12.14
CA ASP A 72 -10.41 -7.08 13.09
C ASP A 72 -8.98 -6.51 13.06
N LYS A 73 -8.72 -5.54 13.94
CA LYS A 73 -7.40 -4.91 14.04
C LYS A 73 -6.33 -5.89 14.52
N GLU A 74 -6.66 -6.80 15.43
CA GLU A 74 -5.70 -7.75 15.98
C GLU A 74 -5.27 -8.77 14.90
N ASP A 75 -6.21 -9.26 14.10
CA ASP A 75 -5.95 -10.09 12.94
C ASP A 75 -5.04 -9.38 11.92
N PHE A 76 -5.32 -8.09 11.66
CA PHE A 76 -4.52 -7.29 10.74
C PHE A 76 -3.10 -7.06 11.29
N ASP A 77 -2.97 -6.69 12.57
CA ASP A 77 -1.68 -6.46 13.21
C ASP A 77 -0.85 -7.76 13.26
N TYR A 78 -1.49 -8.91 13.53
CA TYR A 78 -0.84 -10.22 13.49
C TYR A 78 -0.29 -10.54 12.11
N PHE A 79 -1.08 -10.28 11.06
CA PHE A 79 -0.62 -10.41 9.68
C PHE A 79 0.61 -9.52 9.41
N VAL A 80 0.56 -8.25 9.80
CA VAL A 80 1.66 -7.31 9.60
C VAL A 80 2.93 -7.76 10.32
N GLU A 81 2.83 -8.16 11.58
CA GLU A 81 3.97 -8.62 12.36
C GLU A 81 4.57 -9.92 11.81
N ASN A 82 3.74 -10.83 11.30
CA ASN A 82 4.23 -12.03 10.62
C ASN A 82 4.99 -11.68 9.33
N GLN A 83 4.41 -10.84 8.47
CA GLN A 83 5.07 -10.41 7.23
C GLN A 83 6.39 -9.70 7.51
N LYS A 84 6.45 -8.83 8.53
CA LYS A 84 7.70 -8.13 8.90
C LYS A 84 8.84 -9.10 9.22
N ARG A 85 8.55 -10.24 9.87
CA ARG A 85 9.57 -11.25 10.18
C ARG A 85 10.13 -11.89 8.92
N ASP A 86 9.25 -12.32 8.02
CA ASP A 86 9.64 -12.96 6.77
C ASP A 86 10.41 -12.00 5.85
N LEU A 87 9.95 -10.75 5.77
CA LEU A 87 10.57 -9.71 4.95
C LEU A 87 11.92 -9.24 5.48
N ARG A 88 12.16 -9.30 6.80
CA ARG A 88 13.46 -8.98 7.39
C ARG A 88 14.55 -9.89 6.80
N VAL A 89 14.29 -11.20 6.77
CA VAL A 89 15.20 -12.20 6.21
C VAL A 89 15.44 -11.93 4.73
N PHE A 90 14.39 -11.59 3.99
CA PHE A 90 14.52 -11.23 2.58
C PHE A 90 15.39 -10.00 2.38
N ILE A 91 15.17 -8.91 3.13
CA ILE A 91 15.96 -7.69 3.03
C ILE A 91 17.42 -7.97 3.36
N ASP A 92 17.70 -8.68 4.45
CA ASP A 92 19.07 -9.01 4.87
C ASP A 92 19.79 -9.85 3.80
N SER A 93 19.06 -10.62 3.00
CA SER A 93 19.62 -11.39 1.88
C SER A 93 19.89 -10.57 0.60
N GLN A 94 19.36 -9.33 0.50
CA GLN A 94 19.59 -8.47 -0.67
C GLN A 94 20.98 -7.83 -0.63
N PRO A 95 21.56 -7.52 -1.80
CA PRO A 95 22.74 -6.65 -1.87
C PRO A 95 22.48 -5.31 -1.18
N ALA A 96 23.48 -4.73 -0.51
CA ALA A 96 23.35 -3.46 0.23
C ALA A 96 22.69 -2.32 -0.59
N GLN A 97 22.95 -2.28 -1.90
CA GLN A 97 22.39 -1.29 -2.82
C GLN A 97 20.86 -1.44 -3.03
N ALA A 98 20.31 -2.62 -2.78
CA ALA A 98 18.90 -2.94 -2.91
C ALA A 98 18.18 -3.05 -1.55
N GLN A 99 18.92 -3.10 -0.44
CA GLN A 99 18.34 -3.23 0.91
C GLN A 99 17.43 -2.05 1.25
N GLU A 100 17.88 -0.81 1.03
CA GLU A 100 17.06 0.38 1.31
C GLU A 100 15.74 0.36 0.53
N ARG A 101 15.81 0.01 -0.76
CA ARG A 101 14.63 -0.13 -1.62
C ARG A 101 13.70 -1.23 -1.12
N ALA A 102 14.25 -2.39 -0.79
CA ALA A 102 13.48 -3.53 -0.29
C ALA A 102 12.80 -3.18 1.04
N GLU A 103 13.50 -2.56 1.98
CA GLU A 103 12.96 -2.11 3.26
C GLU A 103 11.83 -1.10 3.06
N LYS A 104 12.04 -0.11 2.19
CA LYS A 104 11.04 0.93 1.90
C LYS A 104 9.76 0.37 1.28
N LEU A 105 9.88 -0.56 0.33
CA LEU A 105 8.73 -1.15 -0.37
C LEU A 105 8.06 -2.29 0.42
N THR A 106 8.60 -2.67 1.58
CA THR A 106 8.08 -3.78 2.38
C THR A 106 7.84 -3.37 3.84
N LEU A 107 8.87 -3.31 4.69
CA LEU A 107 8.73 -3.01 6.11
C LEU A 107 8.16 -1.62 6.38
N HIS A 108 8.63 -0.60 5.67
CA HIS A 108 8.12 0.77 5.83
C HIS A 108 6.67 0.88 5.37
N LEU A 109 6.33 0.26 4.23
CA LEU A 109 4.96 0.17 3.74
C LEU A 109 4.02 -0.50 4.75
N LEU A 110 4.43 -1.62 5.33
CA LEU A 110 3.71 -2.33 6.40
C LEU A 110 3.57 -1.48 7.67
N GLY A 111 4.63 -0.74 8.01
CA GLY A 111 4.64 0.19 9.15
C GLY A 111 3.60 1.29 9.01
N ILE A 112 3.55 1.97 7.85
CA ILE A 112 2.54 2.99 7.57
C ILE A 112 1.14 2.37 7.59
N ALA A 113 0.97 1.17 7.01
CA ALA A 113 -0.31 0.48 6.98
C ALA A 113 -0.87 0.25 8.39
N ALA A 114 -0.07 -0.31 9.30
CA ALA A 114 -0.53 -0.63 10.66
C ALA A 114 -0.72 0.60 11.55
N THR A 115 0.14 1.62 11.41
CA THR A 115 0.16 2.74 12.35
C THR A 115 -0.70 3.93 11.91
N LYS A 116 -0.93 4.09 10.61
CA LYS A 116 -1.66 5.24 10.06
C LYS A 116 -2.92 4.80 9.33
N ILE A 117 -2.83 3.82 8.43
CA ILE A 117 -3.92 3.48 7.52
C ILE A 117 -5.01 2.64 8.20
N ALA A 118 -4.64 1.56 8.89
CA ALA A 118 -5.59 0.68 9.55
C ALA A 118 -6.44 1.41 10.61
N PRO A 119 -5.89 2.22 11.53
CA PRO A 119 -6.68 3.00 12.47
C PRO A 119 -7.62 3.99 11.76
N LEU A 120 -7.15 4.59 10.67
CA LEU A 120 -7.94 5.52 9.88
C LEU A 120 -9.13 4.83 9.21
N LEU A 121 -8.91 3.66 8.60
CA LEU A 121 -9.99 2.89 7.98
C LEU A 121 -11.05 2.48 9.01
N LEU A 122 -10.63 2.12 10.23
CA LEU A 122 -11.55 1.79 11.32
C LEU A 122 -12.32 3.01 11.82
N ALA A 123 -11.71 4.20 11.83
CA ALA A 123 -12.36 5.45 12.25
C ALA A 123 -13.40 5.96 11.24
N MET A 124 -13.34 5.52 9.98
CA MET A 124 -14.28 5.90 8.92
C MET A 124 -15.57 5.06 8.89
N ILE A 125 -15.69 4.02 9.74
CA ILE A 125 -16.82 3.08 9.78
C ILE A 125 -17.68 3.30 11.02
#